data_AF-A0A0C9Z5N9-F1
#
_entry.id   AF-A0A0C9Z5N9-F1
#
_cell.length_a   1.000
_cell.length_b   1.000
_cell.length_c   1.000
_cell.angle_alpha   90.00
_cell.angle_beta   90.00
_cell.angle_gamma   90.00
#
_symmetry.space_group_name_H-M   'P 1'
#
loop_
_entity.id
_entity.type
_entity.pdbx_description
1 polymer ?
#
loop_
_entity_poly.entity_id
_entity_poly.type
_entity_poly.pdbx_seq_one_letter_code
_entity_poly.pdbx_strand_id
1 'polypeptide(L)'
;MEVLAKRQNNGNGNNGNGGGQQQTSSQTGTASQQSQTGTQTGTQTQSSNSTSITNAMPTIPQSAPAGILTVTQPPQQSTSYFKIAPSQYITFGWNFSYIIATPTHLTVSAVCENGNTYPVGPTDGIIPGTATSVVWDAYSYQTSHPNLPLAQAQYNLKIWGDQGPDAPRAPGYLTPNSGLTFALYTPQPYTPISSGWQCPGCSGALSQYISHPAFAGIVATVLVMFLSGSALLRRL
;
A
#
# COMPACT_ATOMS: atom_id res chain seq x y z
N MET A 1 4.36 26.57 39.44
CA MET A 1 4.97 27.91 39.27
C MET A 1 5.50 27.93 37.85
N GLU A 2 4.70 28.22 36.82
CA GLU A 2 4.24 29.57 36.44
C GLU A 2 5.48 30.49 36.30
N VAL A 3 5.79 31.05 35.14
CA VAL A 3 5.17 32.29 34.68
C VAL A 3 5.20 32.44 33.13
N LEU A 4 4.01 32.76 32.60
CA LEU A 4 3.74 33.42 31.32
C LEU A 4 4.36 34.83 31.27
N ALA A 5 4.94 35.25 30.15
CA ALA A 5 5.00 36.69 29.83
C ALA A 5 4.88 36.96 28.32
N LYS A 6 3.68 37.41 27.91
CA LYS A 6 3.48 38.26 26.74
C LYS A 6 3.95 39.68 27.09
N ARG A 7 4.46 40.45 26.12
CA ARG A 7 3.84 41.71 25.61
C ARG A 7 4.83 42.62 24.83
N GLN A 8 4.26 43.18 23.76
CA GLN A 8 4.37 44.57 23.30
C GLN A 8 5.47 45.03 22.33
N ASN A 9 4.97 45.23 21.11
CA ASN A 9 5.31 46.24 20.11
C ASN A 9 5.05 47.68 20.62
N ASN A 10 6.03 48.59 20.47
CA ASN A 10 5.93 50.06 20.30
C ASN A 10 7.38 50.60 20.23
N GLY A 11 7.87 51.39 19.28
CA GLY A 11 7.28 52.55 18.63
C GLY A 11 7.96 53.81 19.15
N ASN A 12 8.96 54.35 18.44
CA ASN A 12 9.47 55.74 18.54
C ASN A 12 10.42 55.97 17.34
N GLY A 13 10.36 56.98 16.48
CA GLY A 13 9.63 58.25 16.48
C GLY A 13 10.61 59.40 16.18
N ASN A 14 10.29 60.22 15.15
CA ASN A 14 10.79 61.57 14.82
C ASN A 14 12.13 61.76 14.04
N ASN A 15 12.30 62.71 13.09
CA ASN A 15 11.41 63.71 12.47
C ASN A 15 12.07 64.40 11.22
N GLY A 16 11.24 64.82 10.24
CA GLY A 16 11.39 66.01 9.34
C GLY A 16 12.21 65.89 8.05
N ASN A 17 11.88 66.48 6.89
CA ASN A 17 10.75 67.31 6.40
C ASN A 17 10.91 67.56 4.86
N GLY A 18 9.81 67.64 4.12
CA GLY A 18 9.65 68.24 2.77
C GLY A 18 9.88 67.30 1.58
N GLY A 19 9.03 67.15 0.56
CA GLY A 19 7.79 67.79 0.12
C GLY A 19 7.72 67.69 -1.42
N GLY A 20 6.62 67.19 -2.01
CA GLY A 20 6.37 67.28 -3.47
C GLY A 20 5.82 66.04 -4.18
N GLN A 21 4.49 65.90 -4.18
CA GLN A 21 3.52 65.44 -5.24
C GLN A 21 3.95 64.39 -6.29
N GLN A 22 3.31 63.19 -6.35
CA GLN A 22 2.14 62.80 -7.20
C GLN A 22 2.39 62.95 -8.72
N GLN A 23 1.99 62.06 -9.65
CA GLN A 23 1.24 60.81 -9.68
C GLN A 23 1.29 60.27 -11.14
N THR A 24 1.02 58.98 -11.28
CA THR A 24 0.75 58.17 -12.49
C THR A 24 0.04 58.86 -13.69
N SER A 25 0.30 58.39 -14.94
CA SER A 25 -0.71 57.92 -15.93
C SER A 25 -0.15 57.70 -17.36
N SER A 26 -0.58 56.59 -17.94
CA SER A 26 -0.57 56.03 -19.31
C SER A 26 -0.94 56.92 -20.52
N GLN A 27 -0.39 56.64 -21.73
CA GLN A 27 -1.16 56.39 -22.98
C GLN A 27 -0.33 56.09 -24.28
N THR A 28 -0.71 54.97 -24.92
CA THR A 28 -0.94 54.56 -26.33
C THR A 28 -0.49 55.36 -27.60
N GLY A 29 0.01 54.60 -28.62
CA GLY A 29 -0.09 54.82 -30.10
C GLY A 29 1.01 55.69 -30.75
N THR A 30 1.58 55.49 -31.95
CA THR A 30 1.15 54.81 -33.21
C THR A 30 2.36 54.64 -34.16
N ALA A 31 2.21 53.81 -35.19
CA ALA A 31 3.19 53.22 -36.12
C ALA A 31 4.02 54.15 -37.05
N SER A 32 5.16 53.63 -37.51
CA SER A 32 5.66 53.83 -38.90
C SER A 32 6.54 52.64 -39.34
N GLN A 33 6.36 52.25 -40.60
CA GLN A 33 6.95 51.11 -41.29
C GLN A 33 8.29 51.50 -41.93
N GLN A 34 9.27 50.59 -41.98
CA GLN A 34 10.24 50.60 -43.09
C GLN A 34 10.75 49.19 -43.39
N SER A 35 10.43 48.73 -44.60
CA SER A 35 10.97 47.54 -45.25
C SER A 35 12.44 47.74 -45.64
N GLN A 36 13.27 46.72 -45.47
CA GLN A 36 14.52 46.61 -46.23
C GLN A 36 14.79 45.16 -46.65
N THR A 37 14.70 44.98 -47.96
CA THR A 37 15.07 43.82 -48.76
C THR A 37 16.60 43.70 -48.79
N GLY A 38 17.14 42.50 -48.54
CA GLY A 38 18.57 42.21 -48.68
C GLY A 38 18.79 40.74 -49.02
N THR A 39 18.95 40.46 -50.31
CA THR A 39 19.39 39.18 -50.87
C THR A 39 20.88 38.99 -50.57
N GLN A 40 21.23 37.97 -49.79
CA GLN A 40 22.61 37.45 -49.73
C GLN A 40 22.63 35.95 -49.92
N THR A 41 23.11 35.56 -51.11
CA THR A 41 23.56 34.22 -51.47
C THR A 41 24.88 33.96 -50.74
N GLY A 42 24.92 32.93 -49.90
CA GLY A 42 26.14 32.49 -49.21
C GLY A 42 26.09 31.00 -48.91
N THR A 43 26.64 30.21 -49.83
CA THR A 43 27.02 28.81 -49.58
C THR A 43 28.30 28.79 -48.76
N GLN A 44 28.20 28.48 -47.47
CA GLN A 44 29.35 28.05 -46.67
C GLN A 44 29.06 26.70 -46.02
N THR A 45 29.62 25.67 -46.66
CA THR A 45 29.84 24.33 -46.12
C THR A 45 30.84 24.46 -44.98
N GLN A 46 30.36 24.49 -43.73
CA GLN A 46 31.23 24.44 -42.56
C GLN A 46 31.17 23.02 -41.98
N SER A 47 32.13 22.20 -42.40
CA SER A 47 32.48 20.93 -41.74
C SER A 47 33.08 21.24 -40.37
N SER A 48 32.23 21.33 -39.36
CA SER A 48 32.64 21.32 -37.97
C SER A 48 32.61 19.87 -37.47
N ASN A 49 33.76 19.21 -37.55
CA ASN A 49 33.99 17.92 -36.90
C ASN A 49 34.16 18.14 -35.39
N SER A 50 33.09 18.56 -34.72
CA SER A 50 32.99 18.52 -33.27
C SER A 50 32.52 17.13 -32.88
N THR A 51 33.42 16.32 -32.35
CA THR A 51 33.09 15.07 -31.66
C THR A 51 32.42 15.42 -30.34
N SER A 52 31.17 15.91 -30.41
CA SER A 52 30.30 15.96 -29.26
C SER A 52 29.93 14.51 -28.96
N ILE A 53 30.42 14.00 -27.83
CA ILE A 53 29.88 12.81 -27.22
C ILE A 53 28.52 13.23 -26.67
N THR A 54 27.53 13.33 -27.57
CA THR A 54 26.14 13.36 -27.18
C THR A 54 25.89 11.99 -26.58
N ASN A 55 25.59 11.93 -25.28
CA ASN A 55 24.82 10.81 -24.75
C ASN A 55 23.48 10.84 -25.50
N ALA A 56 23.47 10.26 -26.70
CA ALA A 56 22.28 10.20 -27.53
C ALA A 56 21.26 9.41 -26.73
N MET A 57 20.21 10.09 -26.25
CA MET A 57 19.05 9.38 -25.76
C MET A 57 18.62 8.42 -26.88
N PRO A 58 18.37 7.14 -26.55
CA PRO A 58 17.98 6.18 -27.57
C PRO A 58 16.77 6.75 -28.30
N THR A 59 16.89 6.95 -29.61
CA THR A 59 15.76 7.39 -30.42
C THR A 59 14.80 6.21 -30.47
N ILE A 60 13.70 6.30 -29.71
CA ILE A 60 12.72 5.23 -29.62
C ILE A 60 11.89 5.24 -30.90
N PRO A 61 11.89 4.17 -31.70
CA PRO A 61 11.07 4.13 -32.91
C PRO A 61 9.60 4.14 -32.51
N GLN A 62 8.78 4.92 -33.22
CA GLN A 62 7.33 5.00 -32.96
C GLN A 62 6.61 3.66 -33.16
N SER A 63 7.22 2.74 -33.92
CA SER A 63 6.73 1.37 -34.09
C SER A 63 7.06 0.44 -32.92
N ALA A 64 7.85 0.87 -31.93
CA ALA A 64 8.15 0.05 -30.77
C ALA A 64 6.88 -0.21 -29.94
N PRO A 65 6.69 -1.45 -29.45
CA PRO A 65 5.65 -1.70 -28.45
C PRO A 65 5.92 -0.90 -27.17
N ALA A 66 4.88 -0.68 -26.37
CA ALA A 66 5.07 -0.14 -25.02
C ALA A 66 5.76 -1.17 -24.13
N GLY A 67 6.60 -0.69 -23.22
CA GLY A 67 7.24 -1.50 -22.21
C GLY A 67 6.21 -2.07 -21.23
N ILE A 68 6.40 -3.34 -20.87
CA ILE A 68 5.51 -4.09 -19.98
C ILE A 68 6.33 -4.67 -18.84
N LEU A 69 5.77 -4.58 -17.63
CA LEU A 69 6.19 -5.34 -16.47
C LEU A 69 5.17 -6.45 -16.23
N THR A 70 5.65 -7.69 -16.12
CA THR A 70 4.83 -8.86 -15.78
C THR A 70 5.29 -9.45 -14.47
N VAL A 71 4.42 -9.46 -13.46
CA VAL A 71 4.70 -10.06 -12.15
C VAL A 71 4.81 -11.58 -12.29
N THR A 72 5.92 -12.13 -11.83
CA THR A 72 6.26 -13.56 -11.85
C THR A 72 6.15 -14.19 -10.47
N GLN A 73 6.31 -13.40 -9.41
CA GLN A 73 6.19 -13.85 -8.02
C GLN A 73 5.33 -12.85 -7.22
N PRO A 74 4.30 -13.31 -6.50
CA PRO A 74 3.81 -14.69 -6.48
C PRO A 74 3.09 -15.09 -7.79
N PRO A 75 2.87 -16.39 -8.03
CA PRO A 75 2.13 -16.86 -9.20
C PRO A 75 0.71 -16.27 -9.24
N GLN A 76 0.34 -15.62 -10.36
CA GLN A 76 -0.95 -14.94 -10.51
C GLN A 76 -2.15 -15.89 -10.78
N GLN A 77 -1.94 -17.21 -10.71
CA GLN A 77 -2.99 -18.22 -10.96
C GLN A 77 -4.03 -18.29 -9.82
N SER A 78 -3.69 -17.76 -8.65
CA SER A 78 -4.56 -17.71 -7.48
C SER A 78 -4.15 -16.56 -6.56
N THR A 79 -5.10 -16.02 -5.79
CA THR A 79 -4.79 -15.02 -4.76
C THR A 79 -3.79 -15.57 -3.75
N SER A 80 -2.67 -14.87 -3.58
CA SER A 80 -1.66 -15.24 -2.61
C SER A 80 -1.96 -14.60 -1.25
N TYR A 81 -1.74 -15.35 -0.17
CA TYR A 81 -1.99 -14.92 1.20
C TYR A 81 -0.68 -14.81 1.96
N PHE A 82 -0.42 -13.63 2.55
CA PHE A 82 0.78 -13.38 3.32
C PHE A 82 0.45 -13.03 4.77
N LYS A 83 1.24 -13.60 5.67
CA LYS A 83 1.11 -13.43 7.11
C LYS A 83 1.89 -12.21 7.58
N ILE A 84 1.24 -11.31 8.31
CA ILE A 84 1.90 -10.20 9.00
C ILE A 84 2.48 -10.72 10.33
N ALA A 85 3.74 -11.14 10.32
CA ALA A 85 4.42 -11.65 11.52
C ALA A 85 5.95 -11.43 11.46
N PRO A 86 6.66 -11.47 12.60
CA PRO A 86 8.11 -11.34 12.63
C PRO A 86 8.78 -12.37 11.72
N SER A 87 9.85 -11.97 11.03
CA SER A 87 10.61 -12.82 10.11
C SER A 87 9.78 -13.45 8.98
N GLN A 88 8.68 -12.81 8.57
CA GLN A 88 7.90 -13.19 7.39
C GLN A 88 8.02 -12.12 6.31
N TYR A 89 9.01 -12.29 5.44
CA TYR A 89 9.26 -11.37 4.34
C TYR A 89 8.43 -11.74 3.12
N ILE A 90 7.81 -10.74 2.49
CA ILE A 90 7.04 -10.89 1.27
C ILE A 90 7.93 -10.52 0.10
N THR A 91 8.09 -11.41 -0.88
CA THR A 91 8.89 -11.13 -2.07
C THR A 91 7.98 -11.00 -3.28
N PHE A 92 8.05 -9.86 -3.94
CA PHE A 92 7.43 -9.63 -5.24
C PHE A 92 8.50 -9.64 -6.31
N GLY A 93 8.26 -10.37 -7.40
CA GLY A 93 9.18 -10.51 -8.51
C GLY A 93 8.48 -10.30 -9.84
N TRP A 94 9.19 -9.77 -10.83
CA TRP A 94 8.68 -9.49 -12.16
C TRP A 94 9.75 -9.59 -13.25
N ASN A 95 9.30 -9.60 -14.49
CA ASN A 95 10.15 -9.49 -15.67
C ASN A 95 9.73 -8.29 -16.52
N PHE A 96 10.71 -7.68 -17.18
CA PHE A 96 10.51 -6.57 -18.10
C PHE A 96 10.53 -7.05 -19.55
N SER A 97 9.63 -6.52 -20.36
CA SER A 97 9.58 -6.74 -21.80
C SER A 97 9.41 -5.42 -22.52
N TYR A 98 10.05 -5.28 -23.68
CA TYR A 98 9.88 -4.12 -24.57
C TYR A 98 10.24 -2.74 -23.97
N ILE A 99 11.07 -2.69 -22.93
CA ILE A 99 11.55 -1.44 -22.35
C ILE A 99 12.81 -1.00 -23.10
N ILE A 100 12.76 0.22 -23.66
CA ILE A 100 13.89 0.88 -24.34
C ILE A 100 14.34 2.08 -23.51
N ALA A 101 13.40 2.87 -23.00
CA ALA A 101 13.66 3.89 -21.98
C ALA A 101 13.54 3.25 -20.59
N THR A 102 14.68 2.87 -20.03
CA THR A 102 14.74 2.32 -18.67
C THR A 102 14.42 3.42 -17.66
N PRO A 103 13.46 3.24 -16.75
CA PRO A 103 13.16 4.22 -15.72
C PRO A 103 14.35 4.38 -14.77
N THR A 104 14.46 5.53 -14.10
CA THR A 104 15.48 5.74 -13.07
C THR A 104 15.10 5.03 -11.77
N HIS A 105 13.82 5.07 -11.41
CA HIS A 105 13.27 4.43 -10.23
C HIS A 105 11.95 3.75 -10.55
N LEU A 106 11.62 2.72 -9.78
CA LEU A 106 10.27 2.16 -9.72
C LEU A 106 9.66 2.56 -8.38
N THR A 107 8.40 2.96 -8.42
CA THR A 107 7.57 3.04 -7.23
C THR A 107 6.68 1.82 -7.17
N VAL A 108 6.75 1.11 -6.04
CA VAL A 108 5.95 -0.07 -5.73
C VAL A 108 5.04 0.28 -4.57
N SER A 109 3.73 0.11 -4.74
CA SER A 109 2.76 0.40 -3.71
C SER A 109 1.65 -0.64 -3.66
N ALA A 110 1.21 -0.97 -2.45
CA ALA A 110 0.08 -1.85 -2.20
C ALA A 110 -1.15 -0.99 -1.92
N VAL A 111 -2.14 -1.03 -2.83
CA VAL A 111 -3.41 -0.35 -2.66
C VAL A 111 -4.41 -1.31 -2.05
N CYS A 112 -4.83 -1.04 -0.83
CA CYS A 112 -5.83 -1.83 -0.13
C CYS A 112 -7.23 -1.52 -0.67
N GLU A 113 -8.14 -2.49 -0.55
CA GLU A 113 -9.56 -2.31 -0.86
C GLU A 113 -10.22 -1.18 -0.03
N ASN A 114 -9.68 -0.86 1.14
CA ASN A 114 -10.15 0.28 1.95
C ASN A 114 -9.74 1.66 1.40
N GLY A 115 -9.00 1.72 0.29
CA GLY A 115 -8.53 2.95 -0.34
C GLY A 115 -7.17 3.45 0.14
N ASN A 116 -6.61 2.88 1.21
CA ASN A 116 -5.28 3.25 1.68
C ASN A 116 -4.18 2.66 0.78
N THR A 117 -3.14 3.44 0.56
CA THR A 117 -1.96 3.02 -0.21
C THR A 117 -0.76 2.92 0.71
N TYR A 118 -0.04 1.81 0.61
CA TYR A 118 1.10 1.50 1.46
C TYR A 118 2.37 1.34 0.60
N PRO A 119 3.51 1.93 0.97
CA PRO A 119 4.76 1.73 0.25
C PRO A 119 5.24 0.28 0.43
N VAL A 120 5.66 -0.34 -0.67
CA VAL A 120 6.15 -1.73 -0.68
C VAL A 120 7.65 -1.73 -0.97
N GLY A 121 8.43 -2.08 0.03
CA GLY A 121 9.88 -2.21 -0.09
C GLY A 121 10.61 -1.96 1.21
N PRO A 122 11.95 -1.85 1.17
CA PRO A 122 12.76 -1.66 2.38
C PRO A 122 12.61 -0.27 3.00
N THR A 123 12.23 0.74 2.22
CA THR A 123 12.08 2.14 2.66
C THR A 123 10.70 2.67 2.23
N ASP A 124 10.63 3.60 1.29
CA ASP A 124 9.43 4.36 0.93
C ASP A 124 8.72 3.80 -0.32
N GLY A 125 8.98 2.53 -0.66
CA GLY A 125 8.45 1.90 -1.86
C GLY A 125 9.13 2.34 -3.16
N ILE A 126 10.24 3.09 -3.07
CA ILE A 126 11.05 3.50 -4.23
C ILE A 126 12.26 2.57 -4.32
N ILE A 127 12.43 1.93 -5.47
CA ILE A 127 13.54 0.99 -5.75
C ILE A 127 14.21 1.37 -7.08
N PRO A 128 15.41 0.85 -7.38
CA PRO A 128 16.08 1.10 -8.66
C PRO A 128 15.21 0.70 -9.85
N GLY A 129 15.26 1.50 -10.92
CA GLY A 129 14.51 1.28 -12.17
C GLY A 129 14.72 -0.08 -12.85
N THR A 130 15.88 -0.70 -12.60
CA THR A 130 16.30 -2.00 -13.16
C THR A 130 15.97 -3.17 -12.23
N ALA A 131 15.44 -2.93 -11.04
CA ALA A 131 15.10 -3.98 -10.10
C ALA A 131 14.02 -4.91 -10.69
N THR A 132 14.22 -6.22 -10.53
CA THR A 132 13.27 -7.26 -10.97
C THR A 132 12.54 -7.91 -9.79
N SER A 133 12.86 -7.50 -8.57
CA SER A 133 12.20 -7.98 -7.36
C SER A 133 12.33 -6.97 -6.23
N VAL A 134 11.38 -7.03 -5.30
CA VAL A 134 11.43 -6.30 -4.03
C VAL A 134 11.01 -7.21 -2.89
N VAL A 135 11.71 -7.07 -1.77
CA VAL A 135 11.38 -7.73 -0.51
C VAL A 135 10.73 -6.70 0.40
N TRP A 136 9.61 -7.06 1.01
CA TRP A 136 8.83 -6.22 1.89
C TRP A 136 8.63 -6.89 3.25
N ASP A 137 8.98 -6.18 4.31
CA ASP A 137 8.71 -6.57 5.68
C ASP A 137 7.45 -5.86 6.19
N ALA A 138 6.30 -6.50 5.96
CA ALA A 138 5.00 -5.98 6.39
C ALA A 138 4.90 -5.82 7.92
N TYR A 139 5.59 -6.68 8.69
CA TYR A 139 5.55 -6.63 10.15
C TYR A 139 6.33 -5.43 10.69
N SER A 140 7.54 -5.20 10.18
CA SER A 140 8.34 -4.03 10.55
C SER A 140 7.65 -2.73 10.12
N TYR A 141 7.03 -2.70 8.93
CA TYR A 141 6.25 -1.56 8.46
C TYR A 141 5.09 -1.23 9.42
N GLN A 142 4.29 -2.23 9.80
CA GLN A 142 3.17 -2.03 10.71
C GLN A 142 3.63 -1.57 12.11
N THR A 143 4.78 -2.06 12.57
CA THR A 143 5.34 -1.69 13.87
C THR A 143 5.84 -0.24 13.89
N SER A 144 6.42 0.25 12.79
CA SER A 144 6.87 1.64 12.67
C SER A 144 5.75 2.64 12.38
N HIS A 145 4.59 2.17 11.87
CA HIS A 145 3.45 3.01 11.50
C HIS A 145 2.16 2.64 12.28
N PRO A 146 2.13 2.79 13.62
CA PRO A 146 0.97 2.40 14.43
C PRO A 146 -0.31 3.21 14.11
N ASN A 147 -0.17 4.40 13.53
CA ASN A 147 -1.30 5.26 13.15
C ASN A 147 -1.99 4.83 11.85
N LEU A 148 -1.32 4.02 11.02
CA LEU A 148 -1.85 3.52 9.75
C LEU A 148 -1.54 2.01 9.63
N PRO A 149 -2.20 1.16 10.42
CA PRO A 149 -1.95 -0.27 10.39
C PRO A 149 -2.33 -0.87 9.02
N LEU A 150 -1.67 -1.97 8.68
CA LEU A 150 -2.07 -2.78 7.53
C LEU A 150 -3.39 -3.48 7.86
N ALA A 151 -4.38 -3.28 6.99
CA ALA A 151 -5.66 -3.96 7.10
C ALA A 151 -5.54 -5.44 6.72
N GLN A 152 -6.38 -6.28 7.34
CA GLN A 152 -6.52 -7.67 6.95
C GLN A 152 -7.50 -7.78 5.78
N ALA A 153 -7.02 -7.45 4.59
CA ALA A 153 -7.84 -7.33 3.38
C ALA A 153 -7.05 -7.72 2.12
N GLN A 154 -7.70 -7.60 0.95
CA GLN A 154 -7.04 -7.71 -0.34
C GLN A 154 -6.36 -6.39 -0.74
N TYR A 155 -5.25 -6.54 -1.46
CA TYR A 155 -4.37 -5.49 -1.92
C TYR A 155 -4.03 -5.69 -3.39
N ASN A 156 -4.05 -4.60 -4.15
CA ASN A 156 -3.52 -4.57 -5.51
C ASN A 156 -2.11 -3.97 -5.48
N LEU A 157 -1.14 -4.73 -5.98
CA LEU A 157 0.22 -4.25 -6.17
C LEU A 157 0.26 -3.36 -7.41
N LYS A 158 0.55 -2.08 -7.22
CA LYS A 158 0.80 -1.11 -8.28
C LYS A 158 2.29 -0.85 -8.40
N ILE A 159 2.83 -0.96 -9.63
CA ILE A 159 4.23 -0.69 -9.94
C ILE A 159 4.29 0.29 -11.10
N TRP A 160 5.02 1.39 -10.95
CA TRP A 160 5.20 2.38 -12.01
C TRP A 160 6.60 2.99 -11.99
N GLY A 161 7.01 3.60 -13.10
CA GLY A 161 8.30 4.28 -13.22
C GLY A 161 8.18 5.80 -13.10
N ASP A 162 9.16 6.54 -13.63
CA ASP A 162 9.25 8.01 -13.53
C ASP A 162 8.04 8.77 -14.11
N GLN A 163 7.27 8.13 -14.99
CA GLN A 163 6.08 8.74 -15.62
C GLN A 163 4.86 8.80 -14.68
N GLY A 164 4.92 8.15 -13.52
CA GLY A 164 3.84 8.11 -12.54
C GLY A 164 2.83 6.97 -12.76
N PRO A 165 1.83 6.84 -11.87
CA PRO A 165 0.90 5.72 -11.84
C PRO A 165 -0.15 5.74 -12.97
N ASP A 166 -0.45 6.93 -13.52
CA ASP A 166 -1.47 7.14 -14.56
C ASP A 166 -0.84 7.56 -15.90
N ALA A 167 0.44 7.21 -16.10
CA ALA A 167 1.18 7.54 -17.30
C ALA A 167 0.48 7.01 -18.57
N PRO A 168 0.36 7.83 -19.64
CA PRO A 168 -0.18 7.35 -20.90
C PRO A 168 0.76 6.31 -21.51
N ARG A 169 0.18 5.34 -22.22
CA ARG A 169 0.95 4.30 -22.91
C ARG A 169 1.82 4.94 -24.00
N ALA A 170 3.14 4.80 -23.88
CA ALA A 170 4.10 5.32 -24.84
C ALA A 170 5.05 4.22 -25.34
N PRO A 171 5.52 4.28 -26.60
CA PRO A 171 6.42 3.28 -27.17
C PRO A 171 7.73 3.23 -26.39
N GLY A 172 8.22 2.03 -26.03
CA GLY A 172 9.49 1.83 -25.32
C GLY A 172 9.54 2.30 -23.86
N TYR A 173 8.50 2.94 -23.34
CA TYR A 173 8.38 3.34 -21.93
C TYR A 173 7.62 2.29 -21.12
N LEU A 174 7.95 2.17 -19.84
CA LEU A 174 7.24 1.29 -18.91
C LEU A 174 5.77 1.73 -18.74
N THR A 175 4.85 0.81 -19.01
CA THR A 175 3.44 0.96 -18.66
C THR A 175 3.24 0.60 -17.18
N PRO A 176 2.51 1.42 -16.39
CA PRO A 176 2.15 1.07 -15.01
C PRO A 176 1.47 -0.31 -14.93
N ASN A 177 1.87 -1.13 -13.97
CA ASN A 177 1.29 -2.44 -13.71
C ASN A 177 0.40 -2.37 -12.46
N SER A 178 -0.77 -3.02 -12.54
CA SER A 178 -1.66 -3.24 -11.39
C SER A 178 -2.31 -4.63 -11.44
N GLY A 179 -1.59 -5.62 -11.99
CA GLY A 179 -2.16 -6.93 -12.31
C GLY A 179 -2.16 -7.93 -11.14
N LEU A 180 -1.34 -7.71 -10.11
CA LEU A 180 -1.24 -8.62 -8.98
C LEU A 180 -2.17 -8.20 -7.85
N THR A 181 -3.06 -9.12 -7.45
CA THR A 181 -3.85 -9.03 -6.22
C THR A 181 -3.35 -10.05 -5.18
N PHE A 182 -3.16 -9.63 -3.94
CA PHE A 182 -2.76 -10.46 -2.82
C PHE A 182 -3.52 -10.08 -1.55
N ALA A 183 -3.52 -10.95 -0.53
CA ALA A 183 -4.19 -10.68 0.74
C ALA A 183 -3.21 -10.73 1.91
N LEU A 184 -3.43 -9.85 2.89
CA LEU A 184 -2.67 -9.84 4.14
C LEU A 184 -3.56 -10.31 5.30
N TYR A 185 -2.97 -11.04 6.24
CA TYR A 185 -3.66 -11.45 7.46
C TYR A 185 -2.74 -11.42 8.68
N THR A 186 -3.32 -11.14 9.85
CA THR A 186 -2.61 -11.16 11.12
C THR A 186 -2.89 -12.48 11.82
N PRO A 187 -1.88 -13.25 12.24
CA PRO A 187 -2.12 -14.48 12.98
C PRO A 187 -2.79 -14.18 14.33
N GLN A 188 -3.79 -14.98 14.67
CA GLN A 188 -4.28 -15.05 16.05
C GLN A 188 -3.21 -15.74 16.92
N PRO A 189 -2.93 -15.22 18.13
CA PRO A 189 -2.06 -15.91 19.07
C PRO A 189 -2.66 -17.27 19.44
N TYR A 190 -1.82 -18.31 19.52
CA TYR A 190 -2.25 -19.63 19.95
C TYR A 190 -2.65 -19.60 21.43
N THR A 191 -3.91 -19.90 21.72
CA THR A 191 -4.39 -20.17 23.08
C THR A 191 -4.23 -21.67 23.38
N PRO A 192 -3.36 -22.04 24.34
CA PRO A 192 -3.21 -23.44 24.75
C PRO A 192 -4.53 -24.06 25.18
N ILE A 193 -4.74 -25.34 24.89
CA ILE A 193 -5.92 -26.08 25.38
C ILE A 193 -5.97 -26.14 26.92
N SER A 194 -4.81 -26.04 27.57
CA SER A 194 -4.67 -25.93 29.03
C SER A 194 -5.13 -24.59 29.59
N SER A 195 -5.33 -23.57 28.76
CA SER A 195 -5.81 -22.24 29.15
C SER A 195 -7.33 -22.20 29.37
N GLY A 196 -7.99 -23.36 29.43
CA GLY A 196 -9.38 -23.47 29.87
C GLY A 196 -10.40 -23.57 28.75
N TRP A 197 -10.08 -24.23 27.61
CA TRP A 197 -11.10 -24.61 26.65
C TRP A 197 -12.02 -25.68 27.29
N GLN A 198 -13.06 -25.21 27.98
CA GLN A 198 -14.11 -26.04 28.53
C GLN A 198 -15.11 -26.28 27.40
N CYS A 199 -15.07 -27.46 26.80
CA CYS A 199 -16.08 -27.92 25.87
C CYS A 199 -17.46 -27.87 26.55
N PRO A 200 -18.38 -26.97 26.15
CA PRO A 200 -19.66 -26.77 26.84
C PRO A 200 -20.58 -28.01 26.83
N GLY A 201 -20.25 -29.01 26.00
CA GLY A 201 -20.95 -30.30 25.91
C GLY A 201 -20.18 -31.51 26.44
N CYS A 202 -18.88 -31.40 26.74
CA CYS A 202 -18.08 -32.58 27.11
C CYS A 202 -18.25 -32.99 28.58
N SER A 203 -18.82 -32.09 29.40
CA SER A 203 -19.20 -32.38 30.80
C SER A 203 -20.67 -32.85 30.92
N GLY A 204 -21.40 -32.95 29.81
CA GLY A 204 -22.84 -33.24 29.78
C GLY A 204 -23.22 -34.73 29.81
N ALA A 205 -22.26 -35.64 29.65
CA ALA A 205 -22.55 -37.07 29.62
C ALA A 205 -23.01 -37.65 30.97
N LEU A 206 -22.90 -36.89 32.07
CA LEU A 206 -23.45 -37.29 33.38
C LEU A 206 -24.69 -36.47 33.80
N SER A 207 -24.78 -35.19 33.41
CA SER A 207 -25.96 -34.35 33.76
C SER A 207 -27.21 -34.66 32.93
N GLN A 208 -27.09 -35.18 31.72
CA GLN A 208 -28.24 -35.54 30.88
C GLN A 208 -28.94 -36.84 31.35
N TYR A 209 -28.29 -37.68 32.18
CA TYR A 209 -28.91 -38.89 32.75
C TYR A 209 -29.79 -38.59 33.97
N ILE A 210 -29.45 -37.56 34.75
CA ILE A 210 -30.20 -37.20 35.97
C ILE A 210 -31.52 -36.48 35.61
N SER A 211 -31.55 -35.76 34.48
CA SER A 211 -32.73 -35.03 34.03
C SER A 211 -33.67 -35.83 33.12
N HIS A 212 -33.28 -37.03 32.69
CA HIS A 212 -34.11 -37.85 31.81
C HIS A 212 -35.19 -38.60 32.63
N PRO A 213 -36.49 -38.44 32.32
CA PRO A 213 -37.58 -39.08 33.08
C PRO A 213 -37.51 -40.62 33.09
N ALA A 214 -36.73 -41.22 32.20
CA ALA A 214 -36.45 -42.66 32.18
C ALA A 214 -35.68 -43.14 33.42
N PHE A 215 -34.74 -42.35 33.96
CA PHE A 215 -33.96 -42.74 35.14
C PHE A 215 -34.83 -42.79 36.41
N ALA A 216 -35.72 -41.80 36.59
CA ALA A 216 -36.69 -41.79 37.68
C ALA A 216 -37.63 -43.01 37.62
N GLY A 217 -38.05 -43.42 36.42
CA GLY A 217 -38.87 -44.63 36.23
C GLY A 217 -38.15 -45.93 36.61
N ILE A 218 -36.85 -46.04 36.30
CA ILE A 218 -36.04 -47.21 36.66
C ILE A 218 -35.84 -47.29 38.18
N VAL A 219 -35.54 -46.18 38.85
CA VAL A 219 -35.37 -46.16 40.33
C VAL A 219 -36.68 -46.51 41.04
N ALA A 220 -37.82 -45.97 40.57
CA ALA A 220 -39.12 -46.25 41.16
C ALA A 220 -39.53 -47.72 41.02
N THR A 221 -39.29 -48.34 39.86
CA THR A 221 -39.62 -49.75 39.64
C THR A 221 -38.73 -50.69 40.46
N VAL A 222 -37.44 -50.39 40.61
CA VAL A 222 -36.53 -51.16 41.48
C VAL A 222 -36.99 -51.13 42.94
N LEU A 223 -37.41 -49.96 43.45
CA LEU A 223 -37.91 -49.83 44.82
C LEU A 223 -39.20 -50.63 45.04
N VAL A 224 -40.15 -50.60 44.10
CA VAL A 224 -41.40 -51.36 44.19
C VAL A 224 -41.12 -52.87 44.18
N MET A 225 -40.19 -53.34 43.34
CA MET A 225 -39.78 -54.75 43.33
C MET A 225 -39.13 -55.18 44.65
N PHE A 226 -38.29 -54.34 45.25
CA PHE A 226 -37.62 -54.64 46.52
C PHE A 226 -38.59 -54.69 47.71
N LEU A 227 -39.54 -53.75 47.76
CA LEU A 227 -40.59 -53.72 48.79
C LEU A 227 -41.58 -54.88 48.63
N SER A 228 -41.89 -55.27 47.39
CA SER A 228 -42.76 -56.42 47.11
C SER A 228 -42.08 -57.75 47.45
N GLY A 229 -40.79 -57.88 47.14
CA GLY A 229 -39.99 -59.07 47.49
C GLY A 229 -39.78 -59.23 49.00
N SER A 230 -39.55 -58.14 49.73
CA SER A 230 -39.40 -58.18 51.19
C SER A 230 -40.72 -58.46 51.93
N ALA A 231 -41.87 -58.10 51.36
CA ALA A 231 -43.18 -58.47 51.90
C ALA A 231 -43.50 -59.97 51.73
N LEU A 232 -43.05 -60.60 50.63
CA LEU A 232 -43.20 -62.04 50.40
C LEU A 232 -42.29 -62.88 51.31
N LEU A 233 -41.05 -62.42 51.55
CA LEU A 233 -40.10 -63.10 52.45
C LEU A 233 -40.47 -63.02 53.94
N ARG A 234 -41.35 -62.09 54.34
CA ARG A 234 -41.88 -62.01 55.72
C ARG A 234 -43.15 -62.83 55.94
N ARG A 235 -43.72 -63.44 54.89
CA ARG A 235 -44.95 -64.26 54.94
C ARG A 235 -44.70 -65.77 54.78
N LEU A 236 -43.44 -66.19 54.68
CA LEU A 236 -42.95 -67.56 54.85
C LEU A 236 -42.31 -67.69 56.23
#